data_AF-K8W1A1-F1
#
_entry.id   AF-K8W1A1-F1
#
_cell.length_a   1.000
_cell.length_b   1.000
_cell.length_c   1.000
_cell.angle_alpha   90.00
_cell.angle_beta   90.00
_cell.angle_gamma   90.00
#
_symmetry.space_group_name_H-M   'P 1'
#
loop_
_entity.id
_entity.type
_entity.pdbx_description
1 polymer ?
#
loop_
_entity_poly.entity_id
_entity_poly.type
_entity_poly.pdbx_seq_one_letter_code
_entity_poly.pdbx_strand_id
1 'polypeptide(L)'
;MLRRDFIKLSAIACTASTLPLWSRIAIAAGNYPTLAIPPLLEPDAQGNIKIAIKEGSSQFIPGKKTITWGYNGDLLGPALSLKNGQQVNIDIVNHLPEETTVHWHGLEISGEEDGGPQAIIRPGDSRKVNFTVEQDEATCWFHPHTHGKTGYQVAMGLAGLVLIKDDDSDKHGLPNVWGVDDIPVILQDKRLKDDGQIDYQLDIMSAAIGWFGDIMLTNGAVLPKHVAPKGWLRFRLLNGCNARSLNISTSDGRKMYVVASDGGLLAEPIAVTELPILMGERFEVLIDASDGQPFDLVTLPVNQIGMTITPFDQPLPVLHVETMMSAGEGKLPSVLSTMPAIPSLTGLTRRRFHLMMDMRLDMEGMMLLRERYGDQAMGGMMHHGNMMNGPMMHNGDNREMMGHRMGNRANGNHCGMNGGEFDLHNANTINGQAFSMTEAAFDAPMNRQELWVVSGRGDMMLHPFHVHGTRFRILKENGRAVEPHRQGWKDIVKVEGQVSEILVEFKHPATNQHPYMAHCHLLEHEDTGMMMGFSVS
;
A
#
# COMPACT_ATOMS: atom_id res chain seq x y z
N MET A 1 8.68 38.67 19.75
CA MET A 1 8.49 37.63 18.71
C MET A 1 9.82 37.39 18.05
N LEU A 2 10.43 36.23 18.29
CA LEU A 2 11.77 35.95 17.80
C LEU A 2 11.68 35.56 16.32
N ARG A 3 12.68 35.97 15.53
CA ARG A 3 12.79 35.74 14.08
C ARG A 3 12.60 34.27 13.66
N ARG A 4 12.84 33.33 14.59
CA ARG A 4 12.61 31.89 14.45
C ARG A 4 11.13 31.49 14.49
N ASP A 5 10.32 32.16 15.31
CA ASP A 5 8.86 31.90 15.39
C ASP A 5 8.16 32.37 14.12
N PHE A 6 8.64 33.48 13.53
CA PHE A 6 8.15 34.01 12.25
C PHE A 6 8.45 33.06 11.09
N ILE A 7 9.65 32.45 11.03
CA ILE A 7 10.01 31.50 9.96
C ILE A 7 9.21 30.18 10.08
N LYS A 8 8.97 29.69 11.30
CA LYS A 8 8.12 28.51 11.53
C LYS A 8 6.66 28.76 11.12
N LEU A 9 6.11 29.93 11.48
CA LEU A 9 4.77 30.36 11.05
C LEU A 9 4.68 30.59 9.53
N SER A 10 5.79 31.01 8.89
CA SER A 10 5.86 31.21 7.44
C SER A 10 5.85 29.87 6.67
N ALA A 11 6.48 28.82 7.21
CA ALA A 11 6.47 27.49 6.61
C ALA A 11 5.07 26.82 6.67
N ILE A 12 4.33 27.03 7.76
CA ILE A 12 2.92 26.59 7.91
C ILE A 12 1.99 27.42 6.99
N ALA A 13 2.24 28.73 6.85
CA ALA A 13 1.43 29.59 5.99
C ALA A 13 1.62 29.30 4.48
N CYS A 14 2.81 28.90 4.05
CA CYS A 14 3.06 28.51 2.66
C CYS A 14 2.49 27.12 2.31
N THR A 15 2.58 26.14 3.21
CA THR A 15 2.02 24.78 3.01
C THR A 15 0.49 24.77 3.05
N ALA A 16 -0.13 25.63 3.86
CA ALA A 16 -1.58 25.81 3.85
C ALA A 16 -2.11 26.48 2.56
N SER A 17 -1.27 27.04 1.70
CA SER A 17 -1.71 27.83 0.52
C SER A 17 -2.00 27.01 -0.74
N THR A 18 -1.95 25.67 -0.68
CA THR A 18 -2.21 24.75 -1.81
C THR A 18 -3.29 23.71 -1.54
N LEU A 19 -3.72 23.52 -0.29
CA LEU A 19 -4.85 22.64 0.06
C LEU A 19 -6.20 23.20 -0.44
N PRO A 20 -7.28 22.40 -0.53
CA PRO A 20 -8.62 22.94 -0.74
C PRO A 20 -8.96 24.01 0.30
N LEU A 21 -9.65 25.09 -0.08
CA LEU A 21 -9.88 26.27 0.76
C LEU A 21 -10.43 25.93 2.17
N TRP A 22 -11.28 24.91 2.26
CA TRP A 22 -11.87 24.44 3.52
C TRP A 22 -10.85 23.77 4.44
N SER A 23 -9.89 22.99 3.91
CA SER A 23 -8.78 22.43 4.68
C SER A 23 -7.83 23.54 5.15
N ARG A 24 -7.62 24.58 4.33
CA ARG A 24 -6.85 25.78 4.75
C ARG A 24 -7.51 26.48 5.92
N ILE A 25 -8.84 26.63 5.88
CA ILE A 25 -9.62 27.26 6.95
C ILE A 25 -9.55 26.43 8.22
N ALA A 26 -9.63 25.10 8.14
CA ALA A 26 -9.50 24.21 9.29
C ALA A 26 -8.10 24.29 9.93
N ILE A 27 -7.03 24.26 9.12
CA ILE A 27 -5.63 24.41 9.58
C ILE A 27 -5.38 25.81 10.15
N ALA A 28 -5.83 26.86 9.47
CA ALA A 28 -5.69 28.25 9.94
C ALA A 28 -6.51 28.55 11.19
N ALA A 29 -7.59 27.80 11.44
CA ALA A 29 -8.41 27.90 12.65
C ALA A 29 -8.00 26.93 13.77
N GLY A 30 -7.03 26.04 13.54
CA GLY A 30 -6.63 25.01 14.52
C GLY A 30 -7.71 23.95 14.82
N ASN A 31 -8.71 23.81 13.94
CA ASN A 31 -9.85 22.90 14.11
C ASN A 31 -9.61 21.61 13.31
N TYR A 32 -8.72 20.75 13.83
CA TYR A 32 -8.49 19.41 13.29
C TYR A 32 -9.57 18.43 13.79
N PRO A 33 -10.11 17.52 12.94
CA PRO A 33 -10.89 16.40 13.44
C PRO A 33 -10.00 15.49 14.30
N THR A 34 -10.54 14.85 15.32
CA THR A 34 -9.78 13.85 16.09
C THR A 34 -9.49 12.63 15.21
N LEU A 35 -8.30 12.05 15.36
CA LEU A 35 -7.92 10.79 14.71
C LEU A 35 -8.90 9.69 15.15
N ALA A 36 -9.58 9.09 14.20
CA ALA A 36 -10.41 7.93 14.46
C ALA A 36 -9.50 6.74 14.83
N ILE A 37 -9.75 6.12 15.98
CA ILE A 37 -9.06 4.89 16.39
C ILE A 37 -9.95 3.70 16.03
N PRO A 38 -9.52 2.80 15.11
CA PRO A 38 -10.20 1.56 14.85
C PRO A 38 -10.54 0.81 16.14
N PRO A 39 -11.79 0.36 16.33
CA PRO A 39 -12.15 -0.41 17.51
C PRO A 39 -11.35 -1.72 17.52
N LEU A 40 -10.79 -2.04 18.69
CA LEU A 40 -10.08 -3.30 18.91
C LEU A 40 -11.12 -4.40 19.14
N LEU A 41 -11.13 -5.42 18.27
CA LEU A 41 -12.01 -6.58 18.39
C LEU A 41 -11.20 -7.81 18.80
N GLU A 42 -11.54 -8.37 19.95
CA GLU A 42 -11.00 -9.64 20.43
C GLU A 42 -12.00 -10.76 20.16
N PRO A 43 -11.54 -12.00 19.93
CA PRO A 43 -12.42 -13.16 19.91
C PRO A 43 -13.23 -13.28 21.22
N ASP A 44 -14.50 -13.67 21.11
CA ASP A 44 -15.33 -13.98 22.27
C ASP A 44 -14.82 -15.21 23.05
N ALA A 45 -15.50 -15.57 24.14
CA ALA A 45 -15.12 -16.72 24.97
C ALA A 45 -15.13 -18.07 24.23
N GLN A 46 -15.74 -18.14 23.04
CA GLN A 46 -15.77 -19.31 22.15
C GLN A 46 -14.81 -19.14 20.96
N GLY A 47 -14.00 -18.08 20.93
CA GLY A 47 -13.06 -17.79 19.87
C GLY A 47 -13.70 -17.19 18.62
N ASN A 48 -14.91 -16.64 18.70
CA ASN A 48 -15.60 -16.07 17.53
C ASN A 48 -15.41 -14.56 17.40
N ILE A 49 -15.26 -14.09 16.16
CA ILE A 49 -15.35 -12.70 15.74
C ILE A 49 -16.45 -12.58 14.69
N LYS A 50 -17.17 -11.46 14.68
CA LYS A 50 -18.14 -11.15 13.62
C LYS A 50 -17.71 -9.93 12.83
N ILE A 51 -17.77 -10.05 11.51
CA ILE A 51 -17.46 -8.99 10.56
C ILE A 51 -18.65 -8.82 9.62
N ALA A 52 -19.25 -7.64 9.62
CA ALA A 52 -20.30 -7.26 8.69
C ALA A 52 -19.73 -6.26 7.67
N ILE A 53 -19.78 -6.62 6.40
CA ILE A 53 -19.40 -5.76 5.28
C ILE A 53 -20.64 -4.97 4.88
N LYS A 54 -20.59 -3.63 4.90
CA LYS A 54 -21.79 -2.82 4.66
C LYS A 54 -21.49 -1.51 3.95
N GLU A 55 -22.52 -0.99 3.30
CA GLU A 55 -22.54 0.41 2.86
C GLU A 55 -22.81 1.34 4.05
N GLY A 56 -22.19 2.52 4.01
CA GLY A 56 -22.31 3.58 4.97
C GLY A 56 -22.15 4.95 4.31
N SER A 57 -21.95 5.99 5.12
CA SER A 57 -21.70 7.33 4.60
C SER A 57 -20.67 8.06 5.45
N SER A 58 -19.69 8.63 4.76
CA SER A 58 -18.63 9.45 5.35
C SER A 58 -18.68 10.88 4.85
N GLN A 59 -17.91 11.78 5.46
CA GLN A 59 -17.76 13.15 5.01
C GLN A 59 -16.27 13.50 4.91
N PHE A 60 -15.76 13.52 3.67
CA PHE A 60 -14.38 13.94 3.39
C PHE A 60 -14.27 15.44 3.13
N ILE A 61 -15.34 16.05 2.63
CA ILE A 61 -15.44 17.49 2.33
C ILE A 61 -16.63 18.06 3.12
N PRO A 62 -16.46 19.20 3.84
CA PRO A 62 -17.55 19.81 4.60
C PRO A 62 -18.83 20.01 3.79
N GLY A 63 -19.95 19.54 4.33
CA GLY A 63 -21.28 19.67 3.72
C GLY A 63 -21.62 18.64 2.63
N LYS A 64 -20.66 17.80 2.19
CA LYS A 64 -20.94 16.71 1.23
C LYS A 64 -20.90 15.35 1.93
N LYS A 65 -21.90 14.51 1.67
CA LYS A 65 -21.92 13.11 2.10
C LYS A 65 -21.39 12.24 0.97
N THR A 66 -20.49 11.34 1.29
CA THR A 66 -19.90 10.37 0.37
C THR A 66 -20.41 8.99 0.76
N ILE A 67 -20.90 8.21 -0.20
CA ILE A 67 -21.19 6.79 0.01
C ILE A 67 -19.84 6.08 0.15
N THR A 68 -19.70 5.32 1.23
CA THR A 68 -18.48 4.58 1.58
C THR A 68 -18.84 3.19 2.05
N TRP A 69 -17.90 2.26 2.00
CA TRP A 69 -18.09 0.91 2.51
C TRP A 69 -17.14 0.65 3.66
N GLY A 70 -17.57 -0.18 4.61
CA GLY A 70 -16.76 -0.54 5.78
C GLY A 70 -17.08 -1.91 6.35
N TYR A 71 -16.15 -2.40 7.17
CA TYR A 71 -16.29 -3.55 8.04
C TYR A 71 -16.76 -3.09 9.43
N ASN A 72 -17.91 -3.55 9.90
CA ASN A 72 -18.52 -3.16 11.19
C ASN A 72 -18.73 -1.63 11.36
N GLY A 73 -18.68 -0.86 10.28
CA GLY A 73 -18.73 0.59 10.30
C GLY A 73 -19.01 1.17 8.91
N ASP A 74 -19.00 2.50 8.80
CA ASP A 74 -19.35 3.17 7.54
C ASP A 74 -18.15 3.37 6.60
N LEU A 75 -16.92 3.20 7.09
CA LEU A 75 -15.66 3.32 6.37
C LEU A 75 -14.55 2.57 7.12
N LEU A 76 -13.57 2.00 6.41
CA LEU A 76 -12.50 1.19 6.96
C LEU A 76 -13.05 0.00 7.76
N GLY A 77 -12.46 -0.30 8.91
CA GLY A 77 -12.75 -1.50 9.66
C GLY A 77 -12.11 -1.51 11.03
N PRO A 78 -12.44 -2.53 11.85
CA PRO A 78 -11.83 -2.74 13.15
C PRO A 78 -10.35 -3.14 13.04
N ALA A 79 -9.66 -3.15 14.18
CA ALA A 79 -8.41 -3.89 14.36
C ALA A 79 -8.71 -5.19 15.11
N LEU A 80 -8.46 -6.34 14.50
CA LEU A 80 -8.62 -7.63 15.15
C LEU A 80 -7.40 -7.90 16.03
N SER A 81 -7.58 -8.14 17.32
CA SER A 81 -6.50 -8.49 18.24
C SER A 81 -6.46 -9.99 18.44
N LEU A 82 -5.49 -10.64 17.79
CA LEU A 82 -5.30 -12.08 17.81
C LEU A 82 -4.03 -12.45 18.59
N LYS A 83 -3.94 -13.70 19.05
CA LYS A 83 -2.75 -14.23 19.72
C LYS A 83 -2.15 -15.41 18.96
N ASN A 84 -0.83 -15.50 18.92
CA ASN A 84 -0.14 -16.68 18.42
C ASN A 84 -0.59 -17.94 19.20
N GLY A 85 -0.84 -19.04 18.49
CA GLY A 85 -1.41 -20.28 19.01
C GLY A 85 -2.92 -20.25 19.28
N GLN A 86 -3.61 -19.12 19.05
CA GLN A 86 -5.06 -19.02 19.24
C GLN A 86 -5.83 -19.57 18.05
N GLN A 87 -6.84 -20.41 18.32
CA GLN A 87 -7.86 -20.75 17.33
C GLN A 87 -8.88 -19.61 17.21
N VAL A 88 -9.17 -19.19 15.98
CA VAL A 88 -10.05 -18.08 15.67
C VAL A 88 -11.12 -18.54 14.69
N ASN A 89 -12.37 -18.17 14.96
CA ASN A 89 -13.50 -18.36 14.05
C ASN A 89 -14.04 -16.99 13.65
N ILE A 90 -14.08 -16.65 12.36
CA ILE A 90 -14.59 -15.35 11.91
C ILE A 90 -15.81 -15.58 11.03
N ASP A 91 -16.95 -15.02 11.45
CA ASP A 91 -18.20 -15.02 10.70
C ASP A 91 -18.33 -13.71 9.93
N ILE A 92 -18.18 -13.80 8.61
CA ILE A 92 -18.18 -12.66 7.69
C ILE A 92 -19.52 -12.61 6.98
N VAL A 93 -20.26 -11.51 7.13
CA VAL A 93 -21.58 -11.33 6.50
C VAL A 93 -21.49 -10.20 5.48
N ASN A 94 -21.87 -10.47 4.24
CA ASN A 94 -21.88 -9.47 3.18
C ASN A 94 -23.25 -8.80 3.08
N HIS A 95 -23.35 -7.52 3.46
CA HIS A 95 -24.53 -6.69 3.27
C HIS A 95 -24.41 -5.70 2.10
N LEU A 96 -23.37 -5.82 1.27
CA LEU A 96 -23.23 -5.04 0.05
C LEU A 96 -24.19 -5.54 -1.04
N PRO A 97 -24.49 -4.70 -2.04
CA PRO A 97 -25.28 -5.11 -3.20
C PRO A 97 -24.49 -5.99 -4.20
N GLU A 98 -23.20 -6.23 -3.98
CA GLU A 98 -22.35 -7.03 -4.86
C GLU A 98 -21.47 -8.07 -4.14
N GLU A 99 -20.95 -9.02 -4.92
CA GLU A 99 -20.02 -10.04 -4.45
C GLU A 99 -18.73 -9.40 -3.93
N THR A 100 -18.17 -9.99 -2.88
CA THR A 100 -16.88 -9.57 -2.32
C THR A 100 -16.13 -10.77 -1.75
N THR A 101 -14.85 -10.60 -1.44
CA THR A 101 -14.04 -11.53 -0.67
C THR A 101 -13.40 -10.79 0.50
N VAL A 102 -12.70 -11.50 1.39
CA VAL A 102 -11.91 -10.89 2.47
C VAL A 102 -10.59 -11.63 2.56
N HIS A 103 -9.53 -11.02 2.07
CA HIS A 103 -8.17 -11.52 2.16
C HIS A 103 -7.48 -11.04 3.44
N TRP A 104 -6.73 -11.94 4.09
CA TRP A 104 -5.98 -11.68 5.32
C TRP A 104 -4.51 -11.36 5.03
N HIS A 105 -4.25 -10.18 4.48
CA HIS A 105 -2.93 -9.75 4.05
C HIS A 105 -1.89 -9.82 5.18
N GLY A 106 -0.92 -10.71 4.97
CA GLY A 106 0.22 -10.95 5.87
C GLY A 106 -0.01 -12.09 6.88
N LEU A 107 -1.17 -12.75 6.86
CA LEU A 107 -1.39 -13.96 7.65
C LEU A 107 -0.84 -15.20 6.93
N GLU A 108 -0.12 -16.04 7.67
CA GLU A 108 0.28 -17.39 7.26
C GLU A 108 -0.86 -18.36 7.61
N ILE A 109 -1.84 -18.52 6.71
CA ILE A 109 -2.99 -19.44 6.87
C ILE A 109 -3.22 -20.21 5.58
N SER A 110 -3.92 -21.35 5.62
CA SER A 110 -4.19 -22.17 4.43
C SER A 110 -4.95 -21.41 3.34
N GLY A 111 -4.73 -21.76 2.08
CA GLY A 111 -5.42 -21.16 0.94
C GLY A 111 -6.96 -21.22 1.04
N GLU A 112 -7.50 -22.27 1.66
CA GLU A 112 -8.93 -22.40 1.97
C GLU A 112 -9.45 -21.19 2.77
N GLU A 113 -8.68 -20.68 3.72
CA GLU A 113 -9.09 -19.61 4.65
C GLU A 113 -8.60 -18.23 4.19
N ASP A 114 -7.67 -18.19 3.24
CA ASP A 114 -6.91 -17.01 2.78
C ASP A 114 -7.80 -15.89 2.22
N GLY A 115 -8.88 -16.25 1.53
CA GLY A 115 -9.87 -15.27 1.07
C GLY A 115 -9.56 -14.59 -0.27
N GLY A 116 -8.69 -15.19 -1.09
CA GLY A 116 -8.44 -14.77 -2.47
C GLY A 116 -9.67 -14.84 -3.40
N PRO A 117 -9.50 -14.66 -4.72
CA PRO A 117 -10.61 -14.42 -5.64
C PRO A 117 -11.64 -15.55 -5.75
N GLN A 118 -11.26 -16.78 -5.39
CA GLN A 118 -12.15 -17.95 -5.36
C GLN A 118 -13.12 -17.95 -4.17
N ALA A 119 -12.85 -17.18 -3.11
CA ALA A 119 -13.58 -17.21 -1.84
C ALA A 119 -14.78 -16.23 -1.81
N ILE A 120 -15.59 -16.23 -2.87
CA ILE A 120 -16.72 -15.31 -3.06
C ILE A 120 -17.76 -15.41 -1.94
N ILE A 121 -18.16 -14.24 -1.42
CA ILE A 121 -19.28 -14.04 -0.51
C ILE A 121 -20.33 -13.22 -1.25
N ARG A 122 -21.48 -13.82 -1.58
CA ARG A 122 -22.54 -13.15 -2.35
C ARG A 122 -23.31 -12.13 -1.49
N PRO A 123 -24.02 -11.17 -2.11
CA PRO A 123 -24.92 -10.27 -1.39
C PRO A 123 -25.91 -11.03 -0.49
N GLY A 124 -25.91 -10.69 0.79
CA GLY A 124 -26.77 -11.32 1.80
C GLY A 124 -26.25 -12.65 2.37
N ASP A 125 -25.20 -13.24 1.78
CA ASP A 125 -24.60 -14.48 2.27
C ASP A 125 -23.56 -14.22 3.36
N SER A 126 -23.18 -15.31 4.05
CA SER A 126 -22.12 -15.31 5.06
C SER A 126 -21.06 -16.37 4.74
N ARG A 127 -19.81 -16.09 5.07
CA ARG A 127 -18.70 -17.05 5.04
C ARG A 127 -18.06 -17.15 6.41
N LYS A 128 -17.82 -18.37 6.85
CA LYS A 128 -17.07 -18.63 8.08
C LYS A 128 -15.65 -19.04 7.72
N VAL A 129 -14.68 -18.46 8.41
CA VAL A 129 -13.28 -18.90 8.36
C VAL A 129 -12.82 -19.40 9.71
N ASN A 130 -12.01 -20.45 9.71
CA ASN A 130 -11.42 -21.03 10.93
C ASN A 130 -9.95 -21.35 10.70
N PHE A 131 -9.10 -20.74 11.50
CA PHE A 131 -7.67 -21.01 11.48
C PHE A 131 -7.06 -20.88 12.87
N THR A 132 -5.86 -21.43 13.02
CA THR A 132 -5.00 -21.17 14.17
C THR A 132 -3.93 -20.19 13.74
N VAL A 133 -3.70 -19.15 14.55
CA VAL A 133 -2.62 -18.19 14.27
C VAL A 133 -1.29 -18.86 14.59
N GLU A 134 -0.40 -18.98 13.61
CA GLU A 134 0.90 -19.66 13.75
C GLU A 134 2.07 -18.77 13.25
N GLN A 135 2.08 -17.51 13.69
CA GLN A 135 3.12 -16.54 13.36
C GLN A 135 3.40 -15.57 14.52
N ASP A 136 4.56 -14.94 14.50
CA ASP A 136 5.01 -14.00 15.55
C ASP A 136 4.19 -12.69 15.53
N GLU A 137 4.37 -11.84 16.56
CA GLU A 137 3.76 -10.52 16.60
C GLU A 137 4.02 -9.73 15.31
N ALA A 138 2.94 -9.21 14.72
CA ALA A 138 2.96 -8.39 13.53
C ALA A 138 1.70 -7.53 13.43
N THR A 139 1.81 -6.42 12.69
CA THR A 139 0.66 -5.67 12.18
C THR A 139 0.37 -6.13 10.74
N CYS A 140 -0.67 -6.93 10.60
CA CYS A 140 -1.27 -7.36 9.35
C CYS A 140 -2.54 -6.54 9.06
N TRP A 141 -3.20 -6.82 7.95
CA TRP A 141 -4.44 -6.13 7.58
C TRP A 141 -5.35 -7.05 6.76
N PHE A 142 -6.57 -6.61 6.49
CA PHE A 142 -7.49 -7.36 5.64
C PHE A 142 -8.28 -6.43 4.73
N HIS A 143 -8.52 -6.89 3.51
CA HIS A 143 -9.20 -6.14 2.46
C HIS A 143 -9.84 -7.09 1.44
N PRO A 144 -10.71 -6.58 0.55
CA PRO A 144 -11.27 -7.40 -0.52
C PRO A 144 -10.21 -7.83 -1.53
N HIS A 145 -10.43 -8.97 -2.16
CA HIS A 145 -9.58 -9.56 -3.19
C HIS A 145 -10.44 -10.11 -4.33
N THR A 146 -11.46 -9.33 -4.69
CA THR A 146 -12.50 -9.72 -5.65
C THR A 146 -11.96 -9.55 -7.07
N HIS A 147 -11.95 -10.63 -7.86
CA HIS A 147 -11.40 -10.63 -9.21
C HIS A 147 -11.87 -9.43 -10.06
N GLY A 148 -10.91 -8.59 -10.50
CA GLY A 148 -11.15 -7.45 -11.38
C GLY A 148 -11.85 -6.26 -10.71
N LYS A 149 -12.00 -6.29 -9.39
CA LYS A 149 -12.69 -5.27 -8.59
C LYS A 149 -11.98 -4.93 -7.27
N THR A 150 -10.81 -5.50 -6.98
CA THR A 150 -10.08 -5.25 -5.74
C THR A 150 -9.88 -3.74 -5.52
N GLY A 151 -9.39 -3.05 -6.56
CA GLY A 151 -9.14 -1.61 -6.53
C GLY A 151 -10.41 -0.81 -6.23
N TYR A 152 -11.54 -1.16 -6.85
CA TYR A 152 -12.82 -0.49 -6.62
C TYR A 152 -13.29 -0.67 -5.17
N GLN A 153 -13.29 -1.89 -4.66
CA GLN A 153 -13.84 -2.19 -3.34
C GLN A 153 -12.98 -1.59 -2.20
N VAL A 154 -11.64 -1.56 -2.38
CA VAL A 154 -10.72 -0.84 -1.49
C VAL A 154 -10.93 0.69 -1.60
N ALA A 155 -11.08 1.22 -2.81
CA ALA A 155 -11.35 2.65 -3.02
C ALA A 155 -12.66 3.09 -2.36
N MET A 156 -13.70 2.24 -2.34
CA MET A 156 -14.95 2.51 -1.63
C MET A 156 -14.80 2.55 -0.11
N GLY A 157 -13.78 1.90 0.46
CA GLY A 157 -13.40 2.06 1.86
C GLY A 157 -13.08 0.78 2.63
N LEU A 158 -13.14 -0.40 2.01
CA LEU A 158 -12.96 -1.66 2.72
C LEU A 158 -11.49 -1.94 3.04
N ALA A 159 -11.10 -1.71 4.28
CA ALA A 159 -9.85 -2.19 4.87
C ALA A 159 -9.97 -2.26 6.39
N GLY A 160 -9.38 -3.26 7.03
CA GLY A 160 -9.24 -3.33 8.49
C GLY A 160 -7.88 -3.86 8.89
N LEU A 161 -7.55 -3.85 10.18
CA LEU A 161 -6.25 -4.28 10.69
C LEU A 161 -6.34 -5.65 11.37
N VAL A 162 -5.22 -6.37 11.40
CA VAL A 162 -5.02 -7.53 12.26
C VAL A 162 -3.74 -7.30 13.07
N LEU A 163 -3.86 -7.33 14.38
CA LEU A 163 -2.74 -7.24 15.32
C LEU A 163 -2.53 -8.63 15.90
N ILE A 164 -1.40 -9.23 15.57
CA ILE A 164 -0.98 -10.50 16.16
C ILE A 164 -0.12 -10.15 17.36
N LYS A 165 -0.45 -10.72 18.51
CA LYS A 165 0.35 -10.66 19.73
C LYS A 165 0.94 -12.03 20.03
N ASP A 166 2.10 -12.07 20.65
CA ASP A 166 2.70 -13.28 21.19
C ASP A 166 2.93 -13.14 22.70
N ASP A 167 3.56 -14.15 23.30
CA ASP A 167 3.85 -14.17 24.74
C ASP A 167 4.88 -13.11 25.17
N ASP A 168 5.63 -12.53 24.23
CA ASP A 168 6.69 -11.56 24.48
C ASP A 168 6.29 -10.11 24.18
N SER A 169 5.15 -9.89 23.50
CA SER A 169 4.60 -8.57 23.16
C SER A 169 4.65 -7.54 24.28
N ASP A 170 4.23 -7.91 25.49
CA ASP A 170 4.21 -7.00 26.65
C ASP A 170 5.57 -6.92 27.38
N LYS A 171 6.48 -7.86 27.12
CA LYS A 171 7.76 -7.99 27.84
C LYS A 171 8.83 -7.05 27.29
N HIS A 172 8.75 -6.65 26.03
CA HIS A 172 9.72 -5.75 25.42
C HIS A 172 9.55 -4.30 25.89
N GLY A 173 8.39 -3.92 26.45
CA GLY A 173 8.16 -2.58 27.00
C GLY A 173 7.97 -1.49 25.94
N LEU A 174 7.62 -1.87 24.71
CA LEU A 174 7.13 -0.94 23.69
C LEU A 174 5.83 -0.27 24.17
N PRO A 175 5.50 0.95 23.69
CA PRO A 175 4.16 1.51 23.87
C PRO A 175 3.08 0.53 23.38
N ASN A 176 2.06 0.29 24.19
CA ASN A 176 1.04 -0.75 23.95
C ASN A 176 -0.38 -0.33 24.37
N VAL A 177 -0.61 0.93 24.73
CA VAL A 177 -1.95 1.43 25.07
C VAL A 177 -2.64 1.90 23.78
N TRP A 178 -3.47 1.02 23.24
CA TRP A 178 -4.18 1.21 21.97
C TRP A 178 -4.95 2.54 21.92
N GLY A 179 -4.68 3.34 20.89
CA GLY A 179 -5.31 4.64 20.70
C GLY A 179 -4.82 5.74 21.64
N VAL A 180 -3.75 5.49 22.42
CA VAL A 180 -3.12 6.49 23.30
C VAL A 180 -1.67 6.68 22.90
N ASP A 181 -0.83 5.67 23.13
CA ASP A 181 0.58 5.66 22.75
C ASP A 181 0.95 4.54 21.75
N ASP A 182 0.03 3.63 21.47
CA ASP A 182 0.07 2.68 20.35
C ASP A 182 -1.04 3.01 19.34
N ILE A 183 -0.66 3.60 18.21
CA ILE A 183 -1.54 4.38 17.35
C ILE A 183 -1.55 3.79 15.93
N PRO A 184 -2.68 3.25 15.45
CA PRO A 184 -2.81 2.86 14.05
C PRO A 184 -2.93 4.08 13.13
N VAL A 185 -2.23 4.04 12.00
CA VAL A 185 -2.23 5.10 10.99
C VAL A 185 -2.36 4.47 9.61
N ILE A 186 -3.60 4.35 9.14
CA ILE A 186 -3.96 3.88 7.79
C ILE A 186 -4.02 5.11 6.87
N LEU A 187 -3.11 5.17 5.92
CA LEU A 187 -2.99 6.27 4.95
C LEU A 187 -3.59 5.84 3.62
N GLN A 188 -4.53 6.63 3.09
CA GLN A 188 -5.17 6.39 1.80
C GLN A 188 -5.42 7.70 1.06
N ASP A 189 -5.12 7.77 -0.23
CA ASP A 189 -5.60 8.87 -1.06
C ASP A 189 -6.94 8.53 -1.75
N LYS A 190 -7.77 9.56 -1.97
CA LYS A 190 -9.01 9.44 -2.73
C LYS A 190 -9.24 10.65 -3.64
N ARG A 191 -9.92 10.42 -4.77
CA ARG A 191 -10.46 11.47 -5.64
C ARG A 191 -11.97 11.48 -5.56
N LEU A 192 -12.59 12.66 -5.52
CA LEU A 192 -14.03 12.82 -5.49
C LEU A 192 -14.54 13.56 -6.73
N LYS A 193 -15.77 13.24 -7.14
CA LYS A 193 -16.54 14.00 -8.13
C LYS A 193 -17.06 15.30 -7.50
N ASP A 194 -17.59 16.19 -8.34
CA ASP A 194 -18.21 17.45 -7.91
C ASP A 194 -19.40 17.26 -6.95
N ASP A 195 -20.09 16.12 -7.00
CA ASP A 195 -21.17 15.77 -6.08
C ASP A 195 -20.68 15.21 -4.72
N GLY A 196 -19.35 15.01 -4.56
CA GLY A 196 -18.73 14.47 -3.35
C GLY A 196 -18.67 12.94 -3.30
N GLN A 197 -19.10 12.22 -4.33
CA GLN A 197 -18.93 10.77 -4.40
C GLN A 197 -17.51 10.39 -4.85
N ILE A 198 -17.06 9.19 -4.50
CA ILE A 198 -15.75 8.67 -4.92
C ILE A 198 -15.71 8.53 -6.45
N ASP A 199 -14.65 9.06 -7.06
CA ASP A 199 -14.41 9.02 -8.51
C ASP A 199 -13.48 7.86 -8.88
N TYR A 200 -13.91 6.62 -8.56
CA TYR A 200 -13.17 5.43 -8.97
C TYR A 200 -13.51 5.03 -10.40
N GLN A 201 -12.49 4.74 -11.20
CA GLN A 201 -12.61 4.21 -12.55
C GLN A 201 -11.43 3.28 -12.81
N LEU A 202 -11.70 2.12 -13.41
CA LEU A 202 -10.71 1.26 -14.04
C LEU A 202 -10.78 1.50 -15.54
N ASP A 203 -9.88 2.34 -16.03
CA ASP A 203 -9.75 2.82 -17.41
C ASP A 203 -8.30 2.67 -17.90
N ILE A 204 -8.01 3.03 -19.15
CA ILE A 204 -6.65 2.90 -19.74
C ILE A 204 -5.59 3.63 -18.89
N MET A 205 -5.91 4.82 -18.36
CA MET A 205 -4.94 5.60 -17.58
C MET A 205 -4.65 4.95 -16.22
N SER A 206 -5.69 4.55 -15.50
CA SER A 206 -5.58 3.93 -14.18
C SER A 206 -5.05 2.50 -14.25
N ALA A 207 -5.37 1.72 -15.28
CA ALA A 207 -4.76 0.40 -15.51
C ALA A 207 -3.26 0.46 -15.84
N ALA A 208 -2.76 1.60 -16.31
CA ALA A 208 -1.33 1.80 -16.60
C ALA A 208 -0.54 2.39 -15.43
N ILE A 209 -1.11 3.37 -14.72
CA ILE A 209 -0.38 4.19 -13.73
C ILE A 209 -0.94 4.01 -12.31
N GLY A 210 -2.11 3.38 -12.20
CA GLY A 210 -2.88 3.23 -10.98
C GLY A 210 -3.90 4.33 -10.75
N TRP A 211 -4.90 4.04 -9.93
CA TRP A 211 -5.87 5.02 -9.45
C TRP A 211 -5.29 5.81 -8.27
N PHE A 212 -5.34 7.13 -8.37
CA PHE A 212 -4.87 8.04 -7.33
C PHE A 212 -5.75 9.29 -7.27
N GLY A 213 -5.70 9.95 -6.11
CA GLY A 213 -6.43 11.17 -5.84
C GLY A 213 -5.59 12.30 -5.29
N ASP A 214 -6.28 13.36 -4.91
CA ASP A 214 -5.75 14.63 -4.40
C ASP A 214 -6.07 14.85 -2.90
N ILE A 215 -6.91 13.99 -2.31
CA ILE A 215 -7.27 14.03 -0.89
C ILE A 215 -6.55 12.90 -0.16
N MET A 216 -5.60 13.23 0.71
CA MET A 216 -4.99 12.26 1.63
C MET A 216 -5.83 12.11 2.90
N LEU A 217 -6.11 10.87 3.28
CA LEU A 217 -6.86 10.47 4.46
C LEU A 217 -5.96 9.70 5.42
N THR A 218 -6.15 9.96 6.71
CA THR A 218 -5.55 9.22 7.82
C THR A 218 -6.68 8.67 8.68
N ASN A 219 -6.80 7.35 8.73
CA ASN A 219 -7.94 6.65 9.35
C ASN A 219 -9.31 7.22 8.89
N GLY A 220 -9.42 7.58 7.61
CA GLY A 220 -10.64 8.11 7.00
C GLY A 220 -10.89 9.61 7.21
N ALA A 221 -10.02 10.34 7.91
CA ALA A 221 -10.12 11.78 8.12
C ALA A 221 -9.04 12.55 7.36
N VAL A 222 -9.35 13.77 6.91
CA VAL A 222 -8.36 14.67 6.30
C VAL A 222 -7.62 15.41 7.41
N LEU A 223 -6.30 15.20 7.49
CA LEU A 223 -5.38 15.78 8.49
C LEU A 223 -5.98 15.80 9.91
N PRO A 224 -6.25 14.62 10.50
CA PRO A 224 -6.70 14.56 11.88
C PRO A 224 -5.60 14.96 12.88
N LYS A 225 -6.04 15.16 14.12
CA LYS A 225 -5.18 15.34 15.29
C LYS A 225 -5.25 14.14 16.23
N HIS A 226 -4.09 13.74 16.74
CA HIS A 226 -3.96 12.84 17.89
C HIS A 226 -3.35 13.56 19.09
N VAL A 227 -3.86 13.29 20.30
CA VAL A 227 -3.30 13.82 21.55
C VAL A 227 -2.72 12.66 22.35
N ALA A 228 -1.42 12.68 22.57
CA ALA A 228 -0.66 11.56 23.13
C ALA A 228 0.08 11.96 24.42
N PRO A 229 0.48 11.02 25.29
CA PRO A 229 1.35 11.33 26.42
C PRO A 229 2.76 11.77 25.94
N LYS A 230 3.55 12.38 26.83
CA LYS A 230 4.99 12.57 26.61
C LYS A 230 5.71 11.23 26.71
N GLY A 231 6.79 11.06 25.94
CA GLY A 231 7.57 9.83 25.91
C GLY A 231 7.60 9.20 24.53
N TRP A 232 7.77 7.89 24.47
CA TRP A 232 7.75 7.15 23.21
C TRP A 232 6.32 6.91 22.73
N LEU A 233 6.06 7.22 21.46
CA LEU A 233 4.82 6.92 20.77
C LEU A 233 5.09 5.88 19.68
N ARG A 234 4.31 4.81 19.64
CA ARG A 234 4.33 3.76 18.61
C ARG A 234 3.26 4.07 17.57
N PHE A 235 3.67 4.18 16.31
CA PHE A 235 2.76 4.34 15.18
C PHE A 235 2.81 3.08 14.31
N ARG A 236 1.66 2.44 14.11
CA ARG A 236 1.48 1.30 13.20
C ARG A 236 1.00 1.83 11.85
N LEU A 237 1.95 2.07 10.95
CA LEU A 237 1.72 2.68 9.65
C LEU A 237 1.27 1.61 8.66
N LEU A 238 0.18 1.87 7.93
CA LEU A 238 -0.26 1.10 6.77
C LEU A 238 -0.43 2.06 5.59
N ASN A 239 0.24 1.77 4.47
CA ASN A 239 -0.12 2.39 3.20
C ASN A 239 -1.26 1.59 2.55
N GLY A 240 -2.50 2.05 2.72
CA GLY A 240 -3.70 1.45 2.14
C GLY A 240 -4.15 2.11 0.84
N CYS A 241 -3.26 2.83 0.16
CA CYS A 241 -3.57 3.43 -1.15
C CYS A 241 -3.63 2.36 -2.24
N ASN A 242 -4.46 2.57 -3.27
CA ASN A 242 -4.52 1.68 -4.43
C ASN A 242 -3.19 1.61 -5.18
N ALA A 243 -2.57 2.77 -5.42
CA ALA A 243 -1.40 2.88 -6.30
C ALA A 243 -0.29 3.79 -5.79
N ARG A 244 -0.55 4.64 -4.80
CA ARG A 244 0.40 5.67 -4.35
C ARG A 244 1.41 5.07 -3.38
N SER A 245 2.70 5.14 -3.71
CA SER A 245 3.76 4.98 -2.70
C SER A 245 3.87 6.23 -1.83
N LEU A 246 4.30 6.05 -0.58
CA LEU A 246 4.46 7.12 0.40
C LEU A 246 5.92 7.18 0.88
N ASN A 247 6.33 8.34 1.39
CA ASN A 247 7.61 8.50 2.07
C ASN A 247 7.42 9.30 3.35
N ILE A 248 7.28 8.62 4.48
CA ILE A 248 6.89 9.25 5.75
C ILE A 248 8.08 9.94 6.41
N SER A 249 7.84 11.11 7.00
CA SER A 249 8.81 11.85 7.81
C SER A 249 8.10 12.66 8.90
N THR A 250 8.84 13.48 9.64
CA THR A 250 8.32 14.37 10.68
C THR A 250 8.58 15.83 10.33
N SER A 251 7.64 16.73 10.62
CA SER A 251 7.72 18.13 10.19
C SER A 251 8.89 18.92 10.80
N ASP A 252 9.47 18.44 11.90
CA ASP A 252 10.63 19.04 12.57
C ASP A 252 11.94 18.24 12.40
N GLY A 253 11.91 17.14 11.64
CA GLY A 253 13.07 16.30 11.35
C GLY A 253 13.50 15.39 12.51
N ARG A 254 12.67 15.20 13.54
CA ARG A 254 12.93 14.18 14.58
C ARG A 254 12.95 12.78 13.95
N LYS A 255 13.82 11.92 14.48
CA LYS A 255 14.01 10.57 13.96
C LYS A 255 12.79 9.68 14.26
N MET A 256 12.54 8.76 13.34
CA MET A 256 11.65 7.64 13.53
C MET A 256 12.50 6.39 13.75
N TYR A 257 12.14 5.56 14.71
CA TYR A 257 12.85 4.30 15.00
C TYR A 257 11.97 3.15 14.54
N VAL A 258 12.28 2.56 13.38
CA VAL A 258 11.54 1.42 12.85
C VAL A 258 11.79 0.21 13.75
N VAL A 259 10.74 -0.37 14.29
CA VAL A 259 10.79 -1.53 15.19
C VAL A 259 10.17 -2.79 14.57
N ALA A 260 9.29 -2.63 13.58
CA ALA A 260 8.67 -3.76 12.86
C ALA A 260 8.44 -3.43 11.40
N SER A 261 8.38 -4.47 10.56
CA SER A 261 7.89 -4.44 9.18
C SER A 261 6.66 -5.36 9.04
N ASP A 262 6.20 -5.61 7.81
CA ASP A 262 4.99 -6.39 7.51
C ASP A 262 4.77 -7.64 8.38
N GLY A 263 5.81 -8.47 8.53
CA GLY A 263 5.75 -9.77 9.18
C GLY A 263 6.30 -9.80 10.59
N GLY A 264 6.47 -8.63 11.22
CA GLY A 264 6.78 -8.51 12.65
C GLY A 264 8.03 -7.70 12.99
N LEU A 265 8.46 -7.84 14.25
CA LEU A 265 9.58 -7.10 14.82
C LEU A 265 10.89 -7.31 14.06
N LEU A 266 11.69 -6.25 13.96
CA LEU A 266 13.09 -6.32 13.53
C LEU A 266 13.95 -6.92 14.65
N ALA A 267 15.25 -7.15 14.39
CA ALA A 267 16.17 -7.58 15.43
C ALA A 267 16.46 -6.47 16.46
N GLU A 268 16.61 -5.23 15.97
CA GLU A 268 16.87 -4.02 16.73
C GLU A 268 16.21 -2.81 16.05
N PRO A 269 15.98 -1.69 16.75
CA PRO A 269 15.39 -0.52 16.14
C PRO A 269 16.32 0.14 15.10
N ILE A 270 15.78 0.45 13.93
CA ILE A 270 16.52 1.14 12.87
C ILE A 270 16.07 2.60 12.81
N ALA A 271 16.99 3.51 13.14
CA ALA A 271 16.72 4.94 13.10
C ALA A 271 16.75 5.48 11.66
N VAL A 272 15.67 6.16 11.25
CA VAL A 272 15.51 6.78 9.94
C VAL A 272 14.97 8.21 10.08
N THR A 273 15.20 9.04 9.07
CA THR A 273 14.60 10.38 8.95
C THR A 273 13.46 10.43 7.95
N GLU A 274 13.45 9.47 7.01
CA GLU A 274 12.40 9.27 6.03
C GLU A 274 12.17 7.76 5.88
N LEU A 275 10.93 7.36 5.62
CA LEU A 275 10.53 5.95 5.53
C LEU A 275 9.63 5.73 4.31
N PRO A 276 10.18 5.20 3.21
CA PRO A 276 9.40 4.76 2.07
C PRO A 276 8.47 3.59 2.46
N ILE A 277 7.19 3.68 2.10
CA ILE A 277 6.17 2.66 2.35
C ILE A 277 5.40 2.40 1.05
N LEU A 278 5.48 1.19 0.52
CA LEU A 278 4.76 0.78 -0.68
C LEU A 278 3.30 0.43 -0.36
N MET A 279 2.44 0.38 -1.38
CA MET A 279 1.04 -0.02 -1.24
C MET A 279 0.95 -1.41 -0.59
N GLY A 280 0.17 -1.53 0.48
CA GLY A 280 0.01 -2.75 1.29
C GLY A 280 1.07 -2.99 2.37
N GLU A 281 2.16 -2.23 2.39
CA GLU A 281 3.21 -2.40 3.40
C GLU A 281 2.81 -1.82 4.76
N ARG A 282 3.36 -2.46 5.80
CA ARG A 282 3.28 -1.95 7.17
C ARG A 282 4.65 -1.76 7.77
N PHE A 283 4.77 -0.68 8.53
CA PHE A 283 5.91 -0.46 9.41
C PHE A 283 5.43 0.06 10.75
N GLU A 284 6.09 -0.37 11.80
CA GLU A 284 5.87 0.16 13.13
C GLU A 284 7.06 1.02 13.53
N VAL A 285 6.79 2.25 13.93
CA VAL A 285 7.84 3.22 14.27
C VAL A 285 7.61 3.82 15.65
N LEU A 286 8.70 4.00 16.40
CA LEU A 286 8.72 4.77 17.63
C LEU A 286 9.22 6.19 17.36
N ILE A 287 8.53 7.19 17.91
CA ILE A 287 8.92 8.60 17.84
C ILE A 287 8.95 9.17 19.26
N ASP A 288 10.03 9.88 19.59
CA ASP A 288 10.18 10.53 20.90
C ASP A 288 9.40 11.85 20.94
N ALA A 289 8.43 11.93 21.85
CA ALA A 289 7.61 13.10 22.14
C ALA A 289 7.86 13.65 23.56
N SER A 290 8.99 13.31 24.18
CA SER A 290 9.33 13.73 25.56
C SER A 290 9.50 15.24 25.72
N ASP A 291 9.88 15.94 24.65
CA ASP A 291 10.03 17.40 24.63
C ASP A 291 8.70 18.18 24.76
N GLY A 292 7.58 17.47 24.55
CA GLY A 292 6.24 18.01 24.58
C GLY A 292 5.92 18.99 23.45
N GLN A 293 6.75 19.07 22.41
CA GLN A 293 6.49 19.95 21.27
C GLN A 293 5.56 19.24 20.28
N PRO A 294 4.52 19.93 19.75
CA PRO A 294 3.70 19.35 18.70
C PRO A 294 4.51 19.20 17.41
N PHE A 295 4.18 18.17 16.64
CA PHE A 295 4.79 17.88 15.34
C PHE A 295 3.75 17.22 14.43
N ASP A 296 4.05 17.17 13.14
CA ASP A 296 3.23 16.46 12.17
C ASP A 296 3.98 15.23 11.65
N LEU A 297 3.27 14.13 11.45
CA LEU A 297 3.69 13.17 10.43
C LEU A 297 3.39 13.76 9.06
N VAL A 298 4.36 13.67 8.15
CA VAL A 298 4.24 14.16 6.78
C VAL A 298 4.55 13.04 5.81
N THR A 299 3.95 13.06 4.62
CA THR A 299 4.47 12.32 3.46
C THR A 299 5.25 13.27 2.57
N LEU A 300 6.49 12.91 2.22
CA LEU A 300 7.35 13.63 1.28
C LEU A 300 6.98 13.26 -0.17
N PRO A 301 7.33 14.11 -1.15
CA PRO A 301 7.20 13.76 -2.56
C PRO A 301 7.97 12.48 -2.90
N VAL A 302 7.35 11.60 -3.68
CA VAL A 302 7.94 10.34 -4.15
C VAL A 302 8.33 10.46 -5.62
N ASN A 303 9.34 9.72 -6.04
CA ASN A 303 9.65 9.55 -7.46
C ASN A 303 8.80 8.40 -8.02
N GLN A 304 7.54 8.70 -8.33
CA GLN A 304 6.62 7.79 -8.98
C GLN A 304 5.74 8.59 -9.94
N ILE A 305 5.50 8.03 -11.12
CA ILE A 305 4.68 8.65 -12.17
C ILE A 305 3.25 8.85 -11.65
N GLY A 306 2.67 10.03 -11.92
CA GLY A 306 1.37 10.47 -11.41
C GLY A 306 1.37 10.98 -9.96
N MET A 307 2.37 10.60 -9.15
CA MET A 307 2.29 10.78 -7.70
C MET A 307 2.88 12.10 -7.18
N THR A 308 3.45 12.94 -8.04
CA THR A 308 4.00 14.27 -7.68
C THR A 308 3.09 15.43 -8.08
N ILE A 309 1.80 15.17 -8.31
CA ILE A 309 0.82 16.22 -8.61
C ILE A 309 0.39 16.86 -7.29
N THR A 310 0.14 18.18 -7.30
CA THR A 310 -0.38 18.91 -6.14
C THR A 310 -1.61 18.19 -5.54
N PRO A 311 -1.67 18.00 -4.21
CA PRO A 311 -0.80 18.59 -3.17
C PRO A 311 0.47 17.78 -2.80
N PHE A 312 0.78 16.70 -3.53
CA PHE A 312 1.88 15.78 -3.24
C PHE A 312 3.23 16.17 -3.87
N ASP A 313 3.29 17.34 -4.52
CA ASP A 313 4.52 17.93 -5.08
C ASP A 313 5.46 18.51 -4.00
N GLN A 314 5.00 18.57 -2.75
CA GLN A 314 5.73 19.03 -1.58
C GLN A 314 5.40 18.17 -0.35
N PRO A 315 6.13 18.31 0.78
CA PRO A 315 5.77 17.64 2.02
C PRO A 315 4.33 17.93 2.44
N LEU A 316 3.52 16.90 2.58
CA LEU A 316 2.10 16.98 2.93
C LEU A 316 1.89 16.44 4.36
N PRO A 317 1.40 17.26 5.31
CA PRO A 317 0.98 16.77 6.62
C PRO A 317 -0.15 15.75 6.52
N VAL A 318 -0.03 14.66 7.27
CA VAL A 318 -1.03 13.57 7.31
C VAL A 318 -1.62 13.35 8.70
N LEU A 319 -0.89 13.66 9.77
CA LEU A 319 -1.36 13.55 11.15
C LEU A 319 -0.70 14.62 12.02
N HIS A 320 -1.51 15.44 12.68
CA HIS A 320 -1.03 16.37 13.69
C HIS A 320 -0.95 15.69 15.06
N VAL A 321 0.20 15.77 15.74
CA VAL A 321 0.42 15.17 17.06
C VAL A 321 0.65 16.26 18.10
N GLU A 322 -0.22 16.30 19.10
CA GLU A 322 -0.05 17.11 20.31
C GLU A 322 0.28 16.21 21.50
N THR A 323 0.96 16.77 22.51
CA THR A 323 1.25 16.05 23.75
C THR A 323 0.49 16.62 24.95
N MET A 324 0.05 15.74 25.85
CA MET A 324 -0.49 16.12 27.15
C MET A 324 0.59 16.14 28.24
N MET A 325 0.24 16.59 29.45
CA MET A 325 1.22 16.68 30.56
C MET A 325 1.64 15.32 31.12
N SER A 326 0.84 14.26 30.95
CA SER A 326 1.17 12.92 31.45
C SER A 326 2.31 12.29 30.66
N ALA A 327 3.16 11.53 31.34
CA ALA A 327 4.19 10.72 30.72
C ALA A 327 3.66 9.31 30.44
N GLY A 328 4.02 8.75 29.29
CA GLY A 328 3.80 7.35 28.93
C GLY A 328 4.89 6.47 29.55
N GLU A 329 4.61 5.18 29.63
CA GLU A 329 5.51 4.20 30.27
C GLU A 329 6.35 3.42 29.25
N GLY A 330 5.99 3.51 27.96
CA GLY A 330 6.68 2.85 26.86
C GLY A 330 8.14 3.28 26.69
N LYS A 331 8.96 2.36 26.20
CA LYS A 331 10.40 2.50 26.01
C LYS A 331 10.78 2.08 24.59
N LEU A 332 11.99 2.46 24.18
CA LEU A 332 12.65 1.94 22.98
C LEU A 332 13.73 0.93 23.40
N PRO A 333 13.48 -0.39 23.28
CA PRO A 333 14.46 -1.42 23.59
C PRO A 333 15.59 -1.43 22.56
N SER A 334 16.80 -1.80 22.97
CA SER A 334 17.92 -1.99 22.02
C SER A 334 17.87 -3.32 21.26
N VAL A 335 17.11 -4.30 21.77
CA VAL A 335 16.89 -5.62 21.16
C VAL A 335 15.39 -5.86 21.15
N LEU A 336 14.86 -6.27 20.00
CA LEU A 336 13.43 -6.43 19.77
C LEU A 336 13.06 -7.90 19.58
N SER A 337 13.73 -8.60 18.65
CA SER A 337 13.46 -10.01 18.38
C SER A 337 14.72 -10.76 17.94
N THR A 338 14.63 -12.09 17.91
CA THR A 338 15.66 -12.93 17.29
C THR A 338 15.33 -13.13 15.81
N MET A 339 16.11 -12.52 14.92
CA MET A 339 15.94 -12.69 13.48
C MET A 339 16.79 -13.87 12.97
N PRO A 340 16.20 -14.92 12.37
CA PRO A 340 16.98 -16.02 11.82
C PRO A 340 17.95 -15.57 10.74
N ALA A 341 19.14 -16.15 10.70
CA ALA A 341 20.10 -15.92 9.63
C ALA A 341 19.57 -16.48 8.30
N ILE A 342 19.91 -15.83 7.19
CA ILE A 342 19.59 -16.34 5.85
C ILE A 342 20.41 -17.62 5.63
N PRO A 343 19.77 -18.76 5.32
CA PRO A 343 20.46 -20.03 5.09
C PRO A 343 21.25 -20.03 3.78
N SER A 344 22.00 -21.10 3.53
CA SER A 344 22.69 -21.27 2.25
C SER A 344 21.68 -21.33 1.10
N LEU A 345 21.90 -20.51 0.07
CA LEU A 345 21.07 -20.48 -1.13
C LEU A 345 21.43 -21.57 -2.15
N THR A 346 22.46 -22.38 -1.87
CA THR A 346 22.92 -23.44 -2.78
C THR A 346 21.91 -24.57 -2.82
N GLY A 347 21.45 -24.91 -4.03
CA GLY A 347 20.53 -26.04 -4.25
C GLY A 347 19.05 -25.72 -4.06
N LEU A 348 18.69 -24.49 -3.67
CA LEU A 348 17.28 -24.07 -3.61
C LEU A 348 16.66 -24.00 -5.00
N THR A 349 15.38 -24.39 -5.10
CA THR A 349 14.58 -24.19 -6.32
C THR A 349 14.53 -22.70 -6.64
N ARG A 350 14.75 -22.35 -7.90
CA ARG A 350 14.68 -20.98 -8.39
C ARG A 350 13.48 -20.79 -9.29
N ARG A 351 12.57 -19.90 -8.91
CA ARG A 351 11.37 -19.56 -9.68
C ARG A 351 11.47 -18.14 -10.20
N ARG A 352 11.05 -17.92 -11.43
CA ARG A 352 11.14 -16.61 -12.10
C ARG A 352 9.76 -16.07 -12.41
N PHE A 353 9.59 -14.78 -12.13
CA PHE A 353 8.38 -14.03 -12.37
C PHE A 353 8.76 -12.80 -13.17
N HIS A 354 8.14 -12.64 -14.33
CA HIS A 354 8.34 -11.48 -15.18
C HIS A 354 7.06 -10.68 -15.24
N LEU A 355 7.07 -9.53 -14.57
CA LEU A 355 5.97 -8.57 -14.60
C LEU A 355 6.06 -7.82 -15.92
N MET A 356 4.95 -7.75 -16.65
CA MET A 356 4.90 -7.09 -17.94
C MET A 356 3.57 -6.38 -18.13
N MET A 357 3.64 -5.22 -18.76
CA MET A 357 2.51 -4.45 -19.21
C MET A 357 2.44 -4.48 -20.74
N ASP A 358 1.23 -4.52 -21.31
CA ASP A 358 1.06 -4.31 -22.74
C ASP A 358 1.60 -2.93 -23.14
N MET A 359 2.43 -2.89 -24.19
CA MET A 359 3.08 -1.65 -24.61
C MET A 359 2.09 -0.56 -25.04
N ARG A 360 0.92 -0.93 -25.59
CA ARG A 360 -0.11 0.05 -25.95
C ARG A 360 -0.75 0.61 -24.70
N LEU A 361 -1.03 -0.23 -23.70
CA LEU A 361 -1.55 0.22 -22.41
C LEU A 361 -0.63 1.27 -21.78
N ASP A 362 0.66 0.93 -21.65
CA ASP A 362 1.66 1.82 -21.03
C ASP A 362 1.76 3.15 -21.81
N MET A 363 1.92 3.09 -23.13
CA MET A 363 2.03 4.32 -23.95
C MET A 363 0.75 5.17 -23.93
N GLU A 364 -0.43 4.58 -24.12
CA GLU A 364 -1.70 5.31 -24.15
C GLU A 364 -2.03 5.88 -22.76
N GLY A 365 -1.81 5.11 -21.69
CA GLY A 365 -1.99 5.57 -20.30
C GLY A 365 -1.09 6.76 -19.96
N MET A 366 0.18 6.71 -20.35
CA MET A 366 1.11 7.83 -20.19
C MET A 366 0.68 9.08 -20.97
N MET A 367 0.16 8.91 -22.19
CA MET A 367 -0.35 10.02 -22.99
C MET A 367 -1.55 10.68 -22.32
N LEU A 368 -2.52 9.89 -21.85
CA LEU A 368 -3.70 10.38 -21.14
C LEU A 368 -3.33 11.10 -19.83
N LEU A 369 -2.34 10.59 -19.10
CA LEU A 369 -1.83 11.24 -17.89
C LEU A 369 -1.26 12.62 -18.20
N ARG A 370 -0.42 12.74 -19.24
CA ARG A 370 0.16 14.02 -19.66
C ARG A 370 -0.90 14.98 -20.21
N GLU A 371 -1.90 14.48 -20.93
CA GLU A 371 -3.01 15.29 -21.41
C GLU A 371 -3.81 15.88 -20.24
N ARG A 372 -4.08 15.06 -19.21
CA ARG A 372 -4.87 15.48 -18.04
C ARG A 372 -4.10 16.40 -17.10
N TYR A 373 -2.83 16.13 -16.83
CA TYR A 373 -2.08 16.77 -15.75
C TYR A 373 -0.84 17.55 -16.19
N GLY A 374 -0.43 17.45 -17.46
CA GLY A 374 0.79 18.06 -17.98
C GLY A 374 2.08 17.35 -17.54
N ASP A 375 3.22 17.95 -17.86
CA ASP A 375 4.54 17.33 -17.65
C ASP A 375 4.91 17.12 -16.16
N GLN A 376 4.26 17.83 -15.24
CA GLN A 376 4.44 17.66 -13.79
C GLN A 376 4.08 16.24 -13.30
N ALA A 377 3.23 15.52 -14.05
CA ALA A 377 2.83 14.16 -13.70
C ALA A 377 3.93 13.11 -13.94
N MET A 378 5.05 13.49 -14.56
CA MET A 378 6.14 12.55 -14.85
C MET A 378 7.08 12.27 -13.66
N GLY A 379 6.76 12.70 -12.43
CA GLY A 379 7.47 12.26 -11.22
C GLY A 379 8.92 12.72 -11.09
N GLY A 380 9.38 13.70 -11.89
CA GLY A 380 10.81 14.07 -11.97
C GLY A 380 11.62 13.25 -12.99
N MET A 381 10.97 12.37 -13.78
CA MET A 381 11.59 11.56 -14.85
C MET A 381 12.05 12.37 -16.09
N MET A 382 12.06 13.70 -16.04
CA MET A 382 12.50 14.61 -17.12
C MET A 382 13.96 14.41 -17.55
N HIS A 383 14.76 13.60 -16.84
CA HIS A 383 16.18 13.38 -17.14
C HIS A 383 16.51 12.16 -18.02
N HIS A 384 15.54 11.37 -18.46
CA HIS A 384 15.81 10.17 -19.29
C HIS A 384 15.16 10.19 -20.68
N GLY A 385 15.44 11.25 -21.44
CA GLY A 385 15.21 11.30 -22.90
C GLY A 385 16.05 10.33 -23.75
N ASN A 386 16.62 9.26 -23.18
CA ASN A 386 17.57 8.38 -23.87
C ASN A 386 17.08 6.95 -24.16
N MET A 387 15.82 6.60 -23.85
CA MET A 387 15.27 5.29 -24.22
C MET A 387 14.16 5.32 -25.28
N MET A 388 13.77 6.52 -25.74
CA MET A 388 12.85 6.68 -26.88
C MET A 388 13.55 6.86 -28.24
N ASN A 389 14.88 6.80 -28.29
CA ASN A 389 15.65 6.79 -29.55
C ASN A 389 16.37 5.45 -29.73
N GLY A 390 15.72 4.51 -30.42
CA GLY A 390 16.44 3.42 -31.10
C GLY A 390 17.42 3.97 -32.14
N PRO A 391 18.45 3.22 -32.55
CA PRO A 391 19.56 3.75 -33.33
C PRO A 391 19.10 4.12 -34.75
N MET A 392 18.82 5.40 -34.97
CA MET A 392 18.85 5.99 -36.31
C MET A 392 20.31 5.93 -36.78
N MET A 393 20.58 5.05 -37.74
CA MET A 393 21.87 5.02 -38.43
C MET A 393 22.11 6.38 -39.09
N HIS A 394 23.07 7.13 -38.55
CA HIS A 394 23.62 8.31 -39.21
C HIS A 394 24.50 7.87 -40.39
N ASN A 395 24.06 8.16 -41.61
CA ASN A 395 24.96 8.48 -42.71
C ASN A 395 24.72 9.95 -43.08
N GLY A 396 25.81 10.71 -43.15
CA GLY A 396 25.80 12.17 -43.31
C GLY A 396 25.32 12.65 -44.68
N ASP A 397 24.86 13.89 -44.74
CA ASP A 397 25.62 14.98 -45.38
C ASP A 397 24.96 16.35 -45.15
N ASN A 398 25.78 17.40 -45.28
CA ASN A 398 25.52 18.81 -44.98
C ASN A 398 24.50 19.53 -45.89
N ARG A 399 23.72 20.48 -45.32
CA ARG A 399 23.59 21.93 -45.65
C ARG A 399 22.17 22.54 -45.52
N GLU A 400 22.12 23.62 -44.74
CA GLU A 400 21.41 24.91 -44.88
C GLU A 400 19.89 25.05 -45.19
N MET A 401 19.24 25.78 -44.26
CA MET A 401 18.30 26.92 -44.41
C MET A 401 16.97 26.75 -45.18
N MET A 402 15.85 26.89 -44.46
CA MET A 402 14.80 27.94 -44.60
C MET A 402 13.47 27.45 -44.01
N GLY A 403 12.79 28.33 -43.29
CA GLY A 403 11.50 28.04 -42.65
C GLY A 403 10.33 27.97 -43.62
N HIS A 404 9.26 27.26 -43.21
CA HIS A 404 7.87 27.71 -43.28
C HIS A 404 6.89 26.64 -42.74
N ARG A 405 5.93 27.15 -41.97
CA ARG A 405 4.51 26.76 -41.88
C ARG A 405 4.11 25.34 -41.43
N MET A 406 3.44 25.35 -40.27
CA MET A 406 2.25 24.57 -39.93
C MET A 406 1.48 24.08 -41.17
N GLY A 407 1.40 22.75 -41.30
CA GLY A 407 0.64 22.04 -42.32
C GLY A 407 0.09 20.75 -41.74
N ASN A 408 -1.22 20.72 -41.59
CA ASN A 408 -2.12 19.60 -41.36
C ASN A 408 -1.54 18.22 -41.78
N ARG A 409 -1.52 17.24 -40.87
CA ARG A 409 -1.33 15.81 -41.21
C ARG A 409 -2.54 15.00 -40.79
N ALA A 410 -3.50 14.94 -41.71
CA ALA A 410 -4.27 13.73 -41.96
C ALA A 410 -3.48 12.88 -42.95
N ASN A 411 -2.88 11.79 -42.50
CA ASN A 411 -2.95 10.46 -43.13
C ASN A 411 -2.09 9.49 -42.32
N GLY A 412 -2.74 8.47 -41.76
CA GLY A 412 -2.09 7.39 -41.04
C GLY A 412 -1.25 6.54 -41.97
N ASN A 413 -0.09 6.12 -41.47
CA ASN A 413 0.57 4.92 -41.95
C ASN A 413 0.75 4.03 -40.72
N HIS A 414 -0.12 3.02 -40.66
CA HIS A 414 -0.13 1.95 -39.68
C HIS A 414 1.17 1.14 -39.77
N CYS A 415 1.95 1.13 -38.69
CA CYS A 415 2.76 -0.04 -38.36
C CYS A 415 1.78 -1.14 -37.93
N GLY A 416 1.90 -2.32 -38.54
CA GLY A 416 0.94 -3.42 -38.43
C GLY A 416 0.59 -3.77 -36.98
N MET A 417 -0.59 -3.33 -36.57
CA MET A 417 -1.28 -3.84 -35.39
C MET A 417 -2.49 -4.61 -35.89
N ASN A 418 -2.56 -5.89 -35.54
CA ASN A 418 -3.78 -6.68 -35.73
C ASN A 418 -4.95 -5.88 -35.14
N GLY A 419 -5.99 -5.66 -35.94
CA GLY A 419 -7.22 -4.96 -35.55
C GLY A 419 -8.12 -5.79 -34.62
N GLY A 420 -7.53 -6.40 -33.59
CA GLY A 420 -8.28 -6.96 -32.46
C GLY A 420 -8.69 -5.85 -31.50
N GLU A 421 -9.85 -6.02 -30.87
CA GLU A 421 -10.29 -5.19 -29.75
C GLU A 421 -9.24 -5.21 -28.63
N PHE A 422 -8.89 -4.05 -28.08
CA PHE A 422 -7.91 -3.96 -27.00
C PHE A 422 -8.57 -4.38 -25.69
N ASP A 423 -8.15 -5.51 -25.14
CA ASP A 423 -8.66 -6.04 -23.89
C ASP A 423 -7.89 -5.47 -22.69
N LEU A 424 -8.43 -4.38 -22.13
CA LEU A 424 -7.86 -3.72 -20.96
C LEU A 424 -7.70 -4.66 -19.76
N HIS A 425 -8.64 -5.58 -19.55
CA HIS A 425 -8.71 -6.38 -18.33
C HIS A 425 -7.69 -7.52 -18.29
N ASN A 426 -6.97 -7.75 -19.40
CA ASN A 426 -5.93 -8.77 -19.51
C ASN A 426 -4.60 -8.19 -20.05
N ALA A 427 -4.44 -6.87 -20.01
CA ALA A 427 -3.30 -6.16 -20.58
C ALA A 427 -2.04 -6.21 -19.69
N ASN A 428 -2.18 -6.53 -18.42
CA ASN A 428 -1.06 -6.71 -17.50
C ASN A 428 -0.88 -8.20 -17.18
N THR A 429 0.37 -8.66 -17.06
CA THR A 429 0.66 -10.11 -17.02
C THR A 429 1.82 -10.46 -16.11
N ILE A 430 1.87 -11.73 -15.69
CA ILE A 430 3.04 -12.36 -15.09
C ILE A 430 3.46 -13.53 -15.98
N ASN A 431 4.74 -13.57 -16.39
CA ASN A 431 5.27 -14.60 -17.30
C ASN A 431 4.51 -14.72 -18.64
N GLY A 432 3.90 -13.61 -19.09
CA GLY A 432 3.20 -13.51 -20.38
C GLY A 432 1.76 -14.00 -20.35
N GLN A 433 1.22 -14.25 -19.15
CA GLN A 433 -0.16 -14.65 -18.96
C GLN A 433 -0.84 -13.67 -18.01
N ALA A 434 -2.02 -13.19 -18.42
CA ALA A 434 -2.94 -12.53 -17.50
C ALA A 434 -3.49 -13.56 -16.52
N PHE A 435 -3.95 -13.10 -15.36
CA PHE A 435 -4.49 -13.95 -14.32
C PHE A 435 -5.59 -14.88 -14.82
N SER A 436 -5.50 -16.16 -14.43
CA SER A 436 -6.55 -17.15 -14.61
C SER A 436 -7.03 -17.63 -13.24
N MET A 437 -8.31 -17.42 -12.94
CA MET A 437 -8.91 -17.88 -11.69
C MET A 437 -9.07 -19.41 -11.63
N THR A 438 -9.07 -20.09 -12.79
CA THR A 438 -9.33 -21.52 -12.91
C THR A 438 -8.08 -22.39 -12.99
N GLU A 439 -6.91 -21.79 -13.25
CA GLU A 439 -5.66 -22.52 -13.48
C GLU A 439 -4.54 -21.96 -12.60
N ALA A 440 -4.10 -22.77 -11.63
CA ALA A 440 -2.88 -22.46 -10.87
C ALA A 440 -1.65 -22.59 -11.80
N ALA A 441 -0.78 -21.58 -11.75
CA ALA A 441 0.40 -21.49 -12.62
C ALA A 441 1.48 -22.53 -12.29
N PHE A 442 1.57 -22.94 -11.01
CA PHE A 442 2.50 -23.95 -10.53
C PHE A 442 2.10 -24.46 -9.15
N ASP A 443 2.78 -25.53 -8.72
CA ASP A 443 2.77 -26.03 -7.35
C ASP A 443 4.11 -25.71 -6.66
N ALA A 444 4.05 -25.14 -5.46
CA ALA A 444 5.19 -24.87 -4.60
C ALA A 444 5.25 -25.92 -3.48
N PRO A 445 6.46 -26.39 -3.11
CA PRO A 445 6.59 -27.38 -2.05
C PRO A 445 6.29 -26.79 -0.68
N MET A 446 5.44 -27.47 0.10
CA MET A 446 5.21 -27.12 1.50
C MET A 446 6.45 -27.40 2.37
N ASN A 447 6.72 -26.53 3.34
CA ASN A 447 7.85 -26.60 4.28
C ASN A 447 9.23 -26.72 3.59
N ARG A 448 9.37 -26.11 2.41
CA ARG A 448 10.65 -25.99 1.72
C ARG A 448 10.85 -24.58 1.20
N GLN A 449 12.10 -24.14 1.30
CA GLN A 449 12.48 -22.82 0.83
C GLN A 449 12.68 -22.79 -0.69
N GLU A 450 12.15 -21.74 -1.31
CA GLU A 450 12.43 -21.41 -2.70
C GLU A 450 13.03 -20.00 -2.81
N LEU A 451 13.90 -19.81 -3.80
CA LEU A 451 14.38 -18.50 -4.23
C LEU A 451 13.49 -18.01 -5.37
N TRP A 452 12.72 -16.97 -5.13
CA TRP A 452 11.90 -16.33 -6.15
C TRP A 452 12.60 -15.09 -6.69
N VAL A 453 12.66 -14.99 -8.01
CA VAL A 453 13.31 -13.90 -8.75
C VAL A 453 12.25 -13.16 -9.54
N VAL A 454 11.93 -11.93 -9.11
CA VAL A 454 10.84 -11.12 -9.66
C VAL A 454 11.44 -9.97 -10.46
N SER A 455 11.10 -9.89 -11.74
CA SER A 455 11.67 -8.95 -12.70
C SER A 455 10.60 -8.05 -13.29
N GLY A 456 10.70 -6.75 -13.06
CA GLY A 456 9.93 -5.71 -13.75
C GLY A 456 10.72 -5.02 -14.85
N ARG A 457 11.77 -5.67 -15.38
CA ARG A 457 12.43 -5.19 -16.60
C ARG A 457 11.41 -5.23 -17.74
N GLY A 458 11.28 -4.16 -18.50
CA GLY A 458 10.34 -4.10 -19.62
C GLY A 458 9.46 -2.85 -19.57
N ASP A 459 9.16 -2.40 -18.37
CA ASP A 459 8.51 -1.12 -18.08
C ASP A 459 9.24 -0.39 -16.93
N MET A 460 8.79 0.82 -16.62
CA MET A 460 9.33 1.67 -15.55
C MET A 460 8.30 1.92 -14.44
N MET A 461 7.21 1.15 -14.42
CA MET A 461 6.19 1.29 -13.38
C MET A 461 6.66 0.65 -12.07
N LEU A 462 6.10 1.17 -10.98
CA LEU A 462 6.29 0.61 -9.65
C LEU A 462 5.34 -0.57 -9.47
N HIS A 463 5.91 -1.73 -9.16
CA HIS A 463 5.17 -2.95 -8.83
C HIS A 463 5.58 -3.43 -7.42
N PRO A 464 4.82 -3.11 -6.36
CA PRO A 464 5.01 -3.75 -5.07
C PRO A 464 4.52 -5.19 -5.20
N PHE A 465 5.43 -6.16 -5.24
CA PHE A 465 5.07 -7.56 -5.46
C PHE A 465 4.73 -8.23 -4.13
N HIS A 466 3.47 -8.66 -3.98
CA HIS A 466 2.93 -9.34 -2.82
C HIS A 466 2.81 -10.86 -3.05
N VAL A 467 3.00 -11.65 -1.99
CA VAL A 467 2.84 -13.11 -2.01
C VAL A 467 2.00 -13.55 -0.80
N HIS A 468 0.88 -14.23 -1.07
CA HIS A 468 0.00 -14.76 -0.03
C HIS A 468 0.63 -15.94 0.71
N GLY A 469 0.13 -16.26 1.91
CA GLY A 469 0.45 -17.49 2.63
C GLY A 469 1.88 -17.58 3.20
N THR A 470 2.65 -16.49 3.15
CA THR A 470 4.03 -16.45 3.63
C THR A 470 4.42 -15.04 4.07
N ARG A 471 5.36 -14.97 5.01
CA ARG A 471 6.28 -13.84 5.14
C ARG A 471 7.67 -14.31 4.70
N PHE A 472 8.34 -13.50 3.91
CA PHE A 472 9.61 -13.83 3.27
C PHE A 472 10.75 -12.90 3.70
N ARG A 473 11.97 -13.31 3.33
CA ARG A 473 13.17 -12.49 3.48
C ARG A 473 13.58 -11.94 2.13
N ILE A 474 13.75 -10.62 2.04
CA ILE A 474 14.31 -10.01 0.83
C ILE A 474 15.82 -10.24 0.82
N LEU A 475 16.34 -10.77 -0.29
CA LEU A 475 17.78 -10.99 -0.50
C LEU A 475 18.40 -9.86 -1.32
N LYS A 476 17.62 -9.31 -2.24
CA LYS A 476 17.97 -8.19 -3.11
C LYS A 476 16.71 -7.43 -3.47
N GLU A 477 16.72 -6.12 -3.33
CA GLU A 477 15.56 -5.29 -3.64
C GLU A 477 15.86 -4.36 -4.81
N ASN A 478 15.14 -4.57 -5.91
CA ASN A 478 15.19 -3.78 -7.12
C ASN A 478 16.61 -3.50 -7.63
N GLY A 479 17.44 -4.54 -7.68
CA GLY A 479 18.83 -4.45 -8.12
C GLY A 479 19.84 -4.06 -7.03
N ARG A 480 19.40 -3.70 -5.82
CA ARG A 480 20.24 -3.14 -4.74
C ARG A 480 20.26 -4.04 -3.50
N ALA A 481 21.21 -3.75 -2.60
CA ALA A 481 21.21 -4.33 -1.26
C ALA A 481 19.98 -3.87 -0.48
N VAL A 482 19.49 -4.72 0.42
CA VAL A 482 18.27 -4.45 1.20
C VAL A 482 18.58 -3.46 2.31
N GLU A 483 17.79 -2.39 2.40
CA GLU A 483 17.91 -1.40 3.47
C GLU A 483 17.68 -2.03 4.85
N PRO A 484 18.38 -1.61 5.92
CA PRO A 484 18.33 -2.29 7.22
C PRO A 484 16.92 -2.46 7.80
N HIS A 485 16.06 -1.46 7.68
CA HIS A 485 14.68 -1.52 8.17
C HIS A 485 13.78 -2.47 7.37
N ARG A 486 14.24 -2.98 6.21
CA ARG A 486 13.53 -3.91 5.32
C ARG A 486 14.10 -5.33 5.36
N GLN A 487 15.14 -5.57 6.18
CA GLN A 487 15.81 -6.88 6.31
C GLN A 487 15.06 -7.87 7.21
N GLY A 488 13.98 -7.44 7.87
CA GLY A 488 13.09 -8.28 8.66
C GLY A 488 12.18 -9.17 7.80
N TRP A 489 11.02 -9.52 8.36
CA TRP A 489 9.99 -10.26 7.66
C TRP A 489 9.11 -9.32 6.82
N LYS A 490 8.95 -9.66 5.54
CA LYS A 490 8.19 -8.88 4.56
C LYS A 490 7.18 -9.77 3.86
N ASP A 491 6.08 -9.18 3.40
CA ASP A 491 5.17 -9.84 2.45
C ASP A 491 5.06 -9.08 1.13
N ILE A 492 5.71 -7.90 1.04
CA ILE A 492 5.86 -7.11 -0.19
C ILE A 492 7.34 -6.82 -0.47
N VAL A 493 7.71 -6.84 -1.76
CA VAL A 493 9.03 -6.42 -2.25
C VAL A 493 8.89 -5.42 -3.41
N LYS A 494 9.73 -4.38 -3.43
CA LYS A 494 9.75 -3.42 -4.53
C LYS A 494 10.22 -4.06 -5.83
N VAL A 495 9.53 -3.83 -6.94
CA VAL A 495 9.99 -4.14 -8.30
C VAL A 495 9.69 -2.95 -9.22
N GLU A 496 10.70 -2.33 -9.83
CA GLU A 496 10.56 -1.14 -10.67
C GLU A 496 11.74 -1.07 -11.66
N GLY A 497 11.52 -1.50 -12.91
CA GLY A 497 12.54 -1.53 -13.98
C GLY A 497 13.74 -2.46 -13.74
N GLN A 498 13.81 -3.14 -12.59
CA GLN A 498 14.91 -4.03 -12.20
C GLN A 498 14.38 -5.36 -11.64
N VAL A 499 15.24 -6.08 -10.91
CA VAL A 499 15.00 -7.43 -10.42
C VAL A 499 15.16 -7.47 -8.91
N SER A 500 14.20 -8.11 -8.24
CA SER A 500 14.23 -8.43 -6.82
C SER A 500 14.34 -9.93 -6.60
N GLU A 501 14.92 -10.32 -5.48
CA GLU A 501 15.12 -11.71 -5.08
C GLU A 501 14.62 -11.89 -3.65
N ILE A 502 13.71 -12.84 -3.45
CA ILE A 502 13.10 -13.14 -2.15
C ILE A 502 13.23 -14.63 -1.82
N LEU A 503 13.40 -14.93 -0.53
CA LEU A 503 13.41 -16.28 0.01
C LEU A 503 12.07 -16.57 0.67
N VAL A 504 11.30 -17.47 0.08
CA VAL A 504 9.93 -17.81 0.52
C VAL A 504 9.89 -19.22 1.10
N GLU A 505 8.93 -19.46 1.99
CA GLU A 505 8.58 -20.78 2.53
C GLU A 505 7.10 -20.78 2.90
N PHE A 506 6.39 -21.85 2.56
CA PHE A 506 4.96 -21.99 2.82
C PHE A 506 4.72 -23.10 3.84
N LYS A 507 4.07 -22.77 4.96
CA LYS A 507 3.81 -23.72 6.06
C LYS A 507 2.41 -24.34 5.99
N HIS A 508 1.52 -23.75 5.21
CA HIS A 508 0.13 -24.17 5.09
C HIS A 508 -0.19 -24.57 3.65
N PRO A 509 -1.13 -25.51 3.46
CA PRO A 509 -1.52 -25.96 2.13
C PRO A 509 -2.40 -24.94 1.42
N ALA A 510 -2.33 -24.93 0.09
CA ALA A 510 -3.26 -24.24 -0.79
C ALA A 510 -3.61 -25.15 -1.97
N THR A 511 -4.89 -25.38 -2.19
CA THR A 511 -5.36 -26.33 -3.22
C THR A 511 -5.56 -25.62 -4.56
N ASN A 512 -5.81 -26.35 -5.64
CA ASN A 512 -6.17 -25.71 -6.91
C ASN A 512 -7.55 -25.02 -6.87
N GLN A 513 -8.42 -25.41 -5.92
CA GLN A 513 -9.71 -24.76 -5.70
C GLN A 513 -9.55 -23.47 -4.89
N HIS A 514 -8.58 -23.44 -3.98
CA HIS A 514 -8.25 -22.30 -3.14
C HIS A 514 -6.73 -22.05 -3.15
N PRO A 515 -6.17 -21.62 -4.30
CA PRO A 515 -4.75 -21.36 -4.44
C PRO A 515 -4.37 -20.04 -3.76
N TYR A 516 -3.09 -19.90 -3.40
CA TYR A 516 -2.53 -18.61 -3.03
C TYR A 516 -2.31 -17.73 -4.24
N MET A 517 -2.28 -16.41 -4.03
CA MET A 517 -1.95 -15.44 -5.08
C MET A 517 -0.54 -14.87 -4.91
N ALA A 518 0.09 -14.55 -6.03
CA ALA A 518 1.27 -13.69 -6.11
C ALA A 518 1.02 -12.62 -7.17
N HIS A 519 1.09 -11.34 -6.79
CA HIS A 519 0.60 -10.25 -7.64
C HIS A 519 1.29 -8.92 -7.37
N CYS A 520 1.09 -7.98 -8.30
CA CYS A 520 1.38 -6.58 -8.05
C CYS A 520 0.30 -5.99 -7.13
N HIS A 521 0.70 -5.26 -6.09
CA HIS A 521 -0.19 -4.60 -5.14
C HIS A 521 -0.46 -3.12 -5.51
N LEU A 522 -0.15 -2.74 -6.75
CA LEU A 522 -0.84 -1.65 -7.43
C LEU A 522 -2.15 -2.22 -7.95
N LEU A 523 -3.27 -1.90 -7.29
CA LEU A 523 -4.50 -2.69 -7.41
C LEU A 523 -5.09 -2.71 -8.83
N GLU A 524 -4.92 -1.64 -9.59
CA GLU A 524 -5.36 -1.62 -10.99
C GLU A 524 -4.53 -2.54 -11.89
N HIS A 525 -3.26 -2.81 -11.56
CA HIS A 525 -2.45 -3.81 -12.28
C HIS A 525 -2.91 -5.23 -11.95
N GLU A 526 -3.26 -5.51 -10.69
CA GLU A 526 -3.86 -6.77 -10.27
C GLU A 526 -5.18 -7.03 -11.00
N ASP A 527 -6.09 -6.05 -10.97
CA ASP A 527 -7.44 -6.15 -11.57
C ASP A 527 -7.41 -6.28 -13.10
N THR A 528 -6.28 -5.98 -13.74
CA THR A 528 -6.08 -6.10 -15.19
C THR A 528 -5.09 -7.20 -15.59
N GLY A 529 -4.80 -8.12 -14.64
CA GLY A 529 -4.19 -9.41 -14.93
C GLY A 529 -2.80 -9.65 -14.35
N MET A 530 -2.16 -8.68 -13.66
CA MET A 530 -0.82 -8.85 -13.05
C MET A 530 -0.85 -9.65 -11.75
N MET A 531 -1.42 -10.85 -11.83
CA MET A 531 -1.61 -11.79 -10.73
C MET A 531 -1.49 -13.22 -11.25
N MET A 532 -1.07 -14.14 -10.39
CA MET A 532 -1.14 -15.56 -10.65
C MET A 532 -1.52 -16.35 -9.40
N GLY A 533 -2.30 -17.41 -9.60
CA GLY A 533 -2.58 -18.40 -8.57
C GLY A 533 -1.50 -19.49 -8.54
N PHE A 534 -1.19 -20.03 -7.36
CA PHE A 534 -0.33 -21.21 -7.19
C PHE A 534 -0.81 -22.09 -6.04
N SER A 535 -0.62 -23.41 -6.18
CA SER A 535 -0.91 -24.38 -5.12
C SER A 535 0.32 -24.62 -4.24
N VAL A 536 0.07 -25.15 -3.04
CA VAL A 536 1.11 -25.59 -2.10
C VAL A 536 0.77 -26.98 -1.58
N SER A 537 1.65 -27.95 -1.81
CA SER A 537 1.47 -29.35 -1.38
C SER A 537 2.71 -30.05 -0.83
#